data_AF-A0AA92LXB1-F1
#
_entry.id   AF-A0AA92LXB1-F1
#
_cell.length_a   1.000
_cell.length_b   1.000
_cell.length_c   1.000
_cell.angle_alpha   90.00
_cell.angle_beta   90.00
_cell.angle_gamma   90.00
#
_symmetry.space_group_name_H-M   'P 1'
#
loop_
_entity.id
_entity.type
_entity.pdbx_description
1 polymer ?
#
loop_
_entity_poly.entity_id
_entity_poly.type
_entity_poly.pdbx_seq_one_letter_code
_entity_poly.pdbx_strand_id
1 'polypeptide(L)'
;MKIQLVATILAALSLQAQATTQEEMVIELGHSIALSLLDAKLELACDSNINNLGEITLKVNQECVSTINKLRSTLETEPTAVDLVKQVDSFMDSNSIPLTK
;
A
#
# COMPACT_ATOMS: atom_id res chain seq x y z
N MET A 1 28.54 27.56 34.01
CA MET A 1 28.96 26.88 32.75
C MET A 1 28.26 25.53 32.54
N LYS A 2 28.21 24.61 33.52
CA LYS A 2 27.58 23.28 33.35
C LYS A 2 26.07 23.30 33.02
N ILE A 3 25.29 24.19 33.65
CA ILE A 3 23.83 24.28 33.44
C ILE A 3 23.49 24.74 32.01
N GLN A 4 24.30 25.65 31.46
CA GLN A 4 24.08 26.21 30.12
C GLN A 4 24.37 25.18 29.02
N LEU A 5 25.34 24.29 29.26
CA LEU A 5 25.66 23.15 28.39
C LEU A 5 24.55 22.08 28.41
N VAL A 6 23.97 21.80 29.58
CA VAL A 6 22.85 20.85 29.70
C VAL A 6 21.60 21.37 29.00
N ALA A 7 21.30 22.67 29.12
CA ALA A 7 20.15 23.29 28.45
C ALA A 7 20.27 23.26 26.92
N THR A 8 21.47 23.44 26.37
CA THR A 8 21.70 23.38 24.91
C THR A 8 21.60 21.95 24.38
N ILE A 9 22.11 20.96 25.12
CA ILE A 9 21.96 19.54 24.76
C ILE A 9 20.49 19.13 24.77
N LEU A 10 19.72 19.56 25.78
CA LEU A 10 18.29 19.22 25.89
C LEU A 10 17.46 19.86 24.76
N ALA A 11 17.78 21.10 24.38
CA ALA A 11 17.14 21.77 23.25
C ALA A 11 17.50 21.12 21.90
N ALA A 12 18.74 20.65 21.72
CA ALA A 12 19.13 19.92 20.52
C ALA A 12 18.42 18.56 20.41
N LEU A 13 18.30 17.83 21.53
CA LEU A 13 17.59 16.55 21.58
C LEU A 13 16.08 16.71 21.31
N SER A 14 15.45 17.77 21.83
CA SER A 14 14.02 18.02 21.58
C SER A 14 13.74 18.45 20.14
N LEU A 15 14.65 19.20 19.51
CA LEU A 15 14.55 19.57 18.09
C LEU A 15 14.72 18.35 17.18
N GLN A 16 15.66 17.46 17.51
CA GLN A 16 15.87 16.20 16.79
C GLN A 16 14.65 15.28 16.87
N ALA A 17 14.03 15.18 18.05
CA ALA A 17 12.82 14.37 18.26
C ALA A 17 11.62 14.87 17.41
N GLN A 18 11.45 16.19 17.28
CA GLN A 18 10.37 16.80 16.49
C GLN A 18 10.55 16.58 14.99
N ALA A 19 11.80 16.63 14.48
CA ALA A 19 12.09 16.37 13.08
C ALA A 19 11.79 14.91 12.70
N THR A 20 12.18 13.94 13.54
CA THR A 20 11.87 12.53 13.32
C THR A 20 10.36 12.24 13.29
N THR A 21 9.57 12.90 14.14
CA THR A 21 8.11 12.68 14.16
C THR A 21 7.39 13.21 12.92
N GLN A 22 7.92 14.26 12.28
CA GLN A 22 7.31 14.82 11.08
C GLN A 22 7.65 13.98 9.84
N GLU A 23 8.89 13.50 9.74
CA GLU A 23 9.31 12.62 8.65
C GLU A 23 8.59 11.27 8.69
N GLU A 24 8.45 10.68 9.88
CA GLU A 24 7.71 9.43 10.08
C GLU A 24 6.22 9.56 9.72
N MET A 25 5.58 10.68 10.09
CA MET A 25 4.20 10.99 9.69
C MET A 25 4.04 11.11 8.17
N VAL A 26 4.99 11.75 7.48
CA VAL A 26 4.96 11.88 6.02
C VAL A 26 5.11 10.52 5.33
N ILE A 27 5.97 9.66 5.87
CA ILE A 27 6.14 8.28 5.38
C ILE A 27 4.84 7.48 5.56
N GLU A 28 4.24 7.54 6.75
CA GLU A 28 2.98 6.84 7.04
C GLU A 28 1.83 7.31 6.13
N LEU A 29 1.70 8.62 5.94
CA LEU A 29 0.71 9.18 5.02
C LEU A 29 0.95 8.72 3.58
N GLY A 30 2.21 8.75 3.12
CA GLY A 30 2.59 8.27 1.79
C GLY A 30 2.23 6.80 1.59
N HIS A 31 2.47 5.96 2.59
CA HIS A 31 2.09 4.55 2.57
C HIS A 31 0.57 4.35 2.51
N SER A 32 -0.19 5.10 3.31
CA SER A 32 -1.65 5.06 3.31
C SER A 32 -2.25 5.46 1.95
N ILE A 33 -1.67 6.46 1.29
CA ILE A 33 -2.07 6.87 -0.07
C ILE A 33 -1.76 5.76 -1.08
N ALA A 34 -0.60 5.11 -0.98
CA ALA A 34 -0.22 4.01 -1.87
C ALA A 34 -1.20 2.83 -1.75
N LEU A 35 -1.56 2.45 -0.51
CA LEU A 35 -2.57 1.42 -0.24
C LEU A 35 -3.93 1.79 -0.83
N SER A 36 -4.39 3.03 -0.57
CA SER A 36 -5.69 3.51 -1.07
C SER A 36 -5.75 3.51 -2.60
N LEU A 37 -4.65 3.90 -3.27
CA LEU A 37 -4.56 3.87 -4.72
C LEU A 37 -4.53 2.43 -5.26
N LEU A 38 -3.87 1.52 -4.54
CA LEU A 38 -3.85 0.10 -4.91
C LEU A 38 -5.26 -0.50 -4.84
N ASP A 39 -6.00 -0.26 -3.75
CA ASP A 39 -7.38 -0.74 -3.61
C ASP A 39 -8.26 -0.26 -4.76
N ALA A 40 -8.20 1.04 -5.09
CA ALA A 40 -8.94 1.59 -6.22
C ALA A 40 -8.54 0.95 -7.57
N LYS A 41 -7.25 0.64 -7.77
CA LYS A 41 -6.79 -0.07 -8.97
C LYS A 41 -7.31 -1.49 -9.04
N LEU A 42 -7.38 -2.20 -7.91
CA LEU A 42 -7.89 -3.57 -7.84
C LEU A 42 -9.40 -3.63 -8.12
N GLU A 43 -10.18 -2.72 -7.55
CA GLU A 43 -11.62 -2.59 -7.82
C GLU A 43 -11.92 -2.33 -9.29
N LEU A 44 -11.07 -1.55 -9.96
CA LEU A 44 -11.22 -1.20 -11.38
C LEU A 44 -10.55 -2.19 -12.34
N ALA A 45 -9.77 -3.14 -11.83
CA ALA A 45 -9.01 -4.07 -12.68
C ALA A 45 -9.89 -5.11 -13.36
N CYS A 46 -11.08 -5.38 -12.82
CA CYS A 46 -11.97 -6.43 -13.26
C CYS A 46 -13.39 -5.89 -13.37
N ASP A 47 -14.12 -6.34 -14.40
CA ASP A 47 -15.57 -6.12 -14.45
C ASP A 47 -16.24 -6.78 -13.24
N SER A 48 -17.36 -6.22 -12.80
CA SER A 48 -18.22 -6.82 -11.78
C SER A 48 -19.55 -7.28 -12.37
N ASN A 49 -20.11 -8.35 -11.80
CA ASN A 49 -21.45 -8.83 -12.07
C ASN A 49 -22.26 -8.75 -10.78
N ILE A 50 -23.52 -8.35 -10.91
CA ILE A 50 -24.50 -8.42 -9.82
C ILE A 50 -25.40 -9.63 -10.11
N ASN A 51 -25.45 -10.58 -9.19
CA ASN A 51 -26.34 -11.73 -9.34
C ASN A 51 -27.79 -11.35 -8.97
N ASN A 52 -28.73 -12.30 -9.15
CA ASN A 52 -30.15 -12.05 -8.87
C ASN A 52 -30.46 -11.80 -7.38
N LEU A 53 -29.51 -12.02 -6.48
CA LEU A 53 -29.61 -11.73 -5.04
C LEU A 53 -29.02 -10.37 -4.66
N GLY A 54 -28.46 -9.63 -5.63
CA GLY A 54 -27.81 -8.34 -5.40
C GLY A 54 -26.34 -8.46 -4.97
N GLU A 55 -25.76 -9.66 -4.99
CA GLU A 55 -24.36 -9.87 -4.59
C GLU A 55 -23.44 -9.49 -5.76
N ILE A 56 -22.41 -8.70 -5.45
CA ILE A 56 -21.38 -8.27 -6.41
C ILE A 56 -20.28 -9.34 -6.42
N THR A 57 -19.96 -9.83 -7.61
CA THR A 57 -18.86 -10.78 -7.84
C THR A 57 -17.98 -10.28 -8.97
N LEU A 58 -16.67 -10.54 -8.90
CA LEU A 58 -15.77 -10.20 -10.00
C LEU A 58 -15.96 -11.16 -11.17
N LYS A 59 -15.92 -10.61 -12.38
CA LYS A 59 -15.85 -11.37 -13.61
C LYS A 59 -14.38 -11.60 -13.95
N VAL A 60 -13.84 -12.75 -13.53
CA VAL A 60 -12.45 -13.13 -13.79
C VAL A 60 -12.28 -13.59 -15.25
N ASN A 61 -12.15 -12.63 -16.16
CA ASN A 61 -11.83 -12.86 -17.57
C ASN A 61 -10.31 -12.71 -17.81
N GLN A 62 -9.86 -12.93 -19.05
CA GLN A 62 -8.43 -12.83 -19.40
C GLN A 62 -7.85 -11.43 -19.16
N GLU A 63 -8.64 -10.36 -19.36
CA GLU A 63 -8.19 -8.98 -19.16
C GLU A 63 -7.97 -8.67 -17.68
N CYS A 64 -8.90 -9.08 -16.81
CA CYS A 64 -8.78 -9.03 -15.35
C CYS A 64 -7.52 -9.77 -14.88
N VAL A 65 -7.34 -11.03 -15.32
CA VAL A 65 -6.16 -11.83 -14.99
C VAL A 65 -4.87 -11.13 -15.43
N SER A 66 -4.82 -10.66 -16.69
CA SER A 66 -3.62 -10.02 -17.22
C SER A 66 -3.29 -8.71 -16.50
N THR A 67 -4.30 -7.90 -16.16
CA THR A 67 -4.12 -6.59 -15.52
C THR A 67 -3.59 -6.75 -14.10
N ILE A 68 -4.19 -7.65 -13.32
CA ILE A 68 -3.79 -7.94 -11.94
C ILE A 68 -2.38 -8.55 -11.90
N ASN A 69 -2.08 -9.51 -12.76
CA ASN A 69 -0.74 -10.11 -12.81
C ASN A 69 0.35 -9.11 -13.22
N LYS A 70 0.04 -8.19 -14.16
CA LYS A 70 0.95 -7.11 -14.54
C LYS A 70 1.21 -6.14 -13.39
N LEU A 71 0.16 -5.76 -12.65
CA LEU A 71 0.26 -4.92 -11.46
C LEU A 71 1.14 -5.57 -10.40
N ARG A 72 0.86 -6.84 -10.08
CA ARG A 72 1.64 -7.65 -9.14
C ARG A 72 3.12 -7.71 -9.54
N SER A 73 3.41 -8.05 -10.80
CA SER A 73 4.79 -8.15 -11.30
C SER A 73 5.52 -6.81 -11.26
N THR A 74 4.81 -5.70 -11.50
CA THR A 74 5.40 -4.36 -11.38
C THR A 74 5.80 -4.08 -9.91
N LEU A 75 4.91 -4.37 -8.97
CA LEU A 75 5.19 -4.18 -7.54
C LEU A 75 6.31 -5.09 -7.03
N GLU A 76 6.44 -6.32 -7.54
CA GLU A 76 7.53 -7.22 -7.17
C GLU A 76 8.93 -6.70 -7.55
N THR A 77 9.03 -5.82 -8.55
CA THR A 77 10.31 -5.20 -8.91
C THR A 77 10.72 -4.08 -7.96
N GLU A 78 9.82 -3.62 -7.09
CA GLU A 78 10.03 -2.52 -6.14
C GLU A 78 10.27 -3.07 -4.71
N PRO A 79 11.51 -3.03 -4.17
CA PRO A 79 11.84 -3.67 -2.90
C PRO A 79 11.04 -3.17 -1.69
N THR A 80 10.52 -1.95 -1.75
CA THR A 80 9.71 -1.34 -0.69
C THR A 80 8.22 -1.66 -0.79
N ALA A 81 7.79 -2.34 -1.86
CA ALA A 81 6.38 -2.62 -2.14
C ALA A 81 5.91 -4.00 -1.62
N VAL A 82 6.68 -4.65 -0.73
CA VAL A 82 6.37 -6.00 -0.24
C VAL A 82 4.95 -6.11 0.33
N ASP A 83 4.50 -5.12 1.08
CA ASP A 83 3.14 -5.15 1.65
C ASP A 83 2.05 -4.90 0.60
N LEU A 84 2.35 -4.13 -0.44
CA LEU A 84 1.48 -3.95 -1.59
C LEU A 84 1.34 -5.25 -2.40
N VAL A 85 2.44 -5.99 -2.61
CA VAL A 85 2.41 -7.30 -3.27
C VAL A 85 1.51 -8.27 -2.49
N LYS A 86 1.64 -8.33 -1.15
CA LYS A 86 0.77 -9.16 -0.31
C LYS A 86 -0.71 -8.78 -0.42
N GLN A 87 -1.02 -7.49 -0.53
CA GLN A 87 -2.40 -7.03 -0.72
C GLN A 87 -2.96 -7.49 -2.07
N VAL A 88 -2.17 -7.43 -3.14
CA VAL A 88 -2.56 -7.99 -4.45
C VAL A 88 -2.74 -9.50 -4.37
N ASP A 89 -1.83 -10.23 -3.70
CA ASP A 89 -1.93 -11.68 -3.51
C ASP A 89 -3.23 -12.05 -2.77
N SER A 90 -3.53 -11.37 -1.68
CA SER A 90 -4.77 -11.56 -0.92
C SER A 90 -6.03 -11.28 -1.76
N PHE A 91 -5.99 -10.24 -2.59
CA PHE A 91 -7.07 -9.93 -3.51
C PHE A 91 -7.24 -11.03 -4.58
N MET A 92 -6.13 -11.52 -5.15
CA MET A 92 -6.14 -12.61 -6.12
C MET A 92 -6.73 -13.88 -5.53
N ASP A 93 -6.30 -14.27 -4.33
CA ASP A 93 -6.79 -15.45 -3.63
C ASP A 93 -8.29 -15.35 -3.33
N SER A 94 -8.73 -14.21 -2.80
CA SER A 94 -10.13 -13.94 -2.47
C SER A 94 -11.06 -14.00 -3.68
N ASN A 95 -10.53 -13.73 -4.88
CA ASN A 95 -11.29 -13.67 -6.12
C ASN A 95 -10.94 -14.81 -7.09
N SER A 96 -10.16 -15.80 -6.67
CA SER A 96 -9.74 -16.93 -7.51
C SER A 96 -9.06 -16.50 -8.83
N ILE A 97 -8.26 -15.43 -8.79
CA ILE A 97 -7.51 -14.92 -9.95
C ILE A 97 -6.20 -15.72 -10.06
N PRO A 98 -5.96 -16.48 -11.14
CA PRO A 98 -4.75 -17.26 -11.27
C PRO A 98 -3.50 -16.39 -11.45
N LEU A 99 -2.41 -16.80 -10.81
CA LEU A 99 -1.08 -16.26 -11.07
C LEU A 99 -0.57 -16.73 -12.43
N THR A 100 -0.16 -15.79 -13.27
CA THR A 100 0.47 -16.04 -14.57
C THR A 100 1.87 -15.44 -14.56
N LYS A 101 2.88 -16.26 -14.83
CA LYS A 101 4.27 -15.82 -14.95
C LYS A 101 4.56 -15.19 -16.31
#